data_AF-A0A7X2FQZ2-F1
#
_entry.id   AF-A0A7X2FQZ2-F1
#
_cell.length_a   1.000
_cell.length_b   1.000
_cell.length_c   1.000
_cell.angle_alpha   90.00
_cell.angle_beta   90.00
_cell.angle_gamma   90.00
#
_symmetry.space_group_name_H-M   'P 1'
#
loop_
_entity.id
_entity.type
_entity.pdbx_description
1 polymer ?
#
loop_
_entity_poly.entity_id
_entity_poly.type
_entity_poly.pdbx_seq_one_letter_code
_entity_poly.pdbx_strand_id
1 'polypeptide(L)'
;MRWRIAPVVVALLCLSSSAASAAEIPYPEIQHLILRQARATGVPPSLAMAVARVESGFNPAAVSPAGAIGVMQIMPQTGKGEFGVEESALRDPRTNVRIGVEFLRQLYLRYDNRWDLALSHYNGGSLTPGDEWQPHDYTLGYIARVMAWKKIYGFQQQLWAGLSEQQVTDDGAKITVIDIPAPVRASAITGSSDDAFSGRDFATRLRIAERTLDDFPVTETGEGG
;
A
#
# COMPACT_ATOMS: atom_id res chain seq x y z
N MET A 1 30.00 -71.84 -16.76
CA MET A 1 30.64 -70.93 -17.73
C MET A 1 29.78 -69.67 -17.88
N ARG A 2 30.40 -68.51 -17.68
CA ARG A 2 29.95 -67.14 -18.04
C ARG A 2 28.78 -66.53 -17.26
N TRP A 3 29.14 -65.91 -16.14
CA TRP A 3 28.40 -64.82 -15.51
C TRP A 3 28.31 -63.62 -16.49
N ARG A 4 27.13 -63.02 -16.65
CA ARG A 4 26.97 -61.72 -17.32
C ARG A 4 26.54 -60.70 -16.28
N ILE A 5 27.50 -59.89 -15.85
CA ILE A 5 27.28 -58.67 -15.07
C ILE A 5 26.80 -57.62 -16.08
N ALA A 6 25.57 -57.13 -15.95
CA ALA A 6 25.09 -55.96 -16.69
C ALA A 6 25.23 -54.72 -15.81
N PRO A 7 25.68 -53.58 -16.35
CA PRO A 7 26.11 -52.42 -15.56
C PRO A 7 24.92 -51.66 -14.96
N VAL A 8 25.19 -51.12 -13.78
CA VAL A 8 24.46 -50.09 -13.06
C VAL A 8 24.11 -48.94 -14.02
N VAL A 9 22.83 -48.71 -14.30
CA VAL A 9 22.38 -47.45 -14.91
C VAL A 9 22.36 -46.42 -13.80
N VAL A 10 23.40 -45.57 -13.78
CA VAL A 10 23.48 -44.39 -12.92
C VAL A 10 22.39 -43.41 -13.37
N ALA A 11 21.48 -43.11 -12.45
CA ALA A 11 20.53 -42.02 -12.61
C ALA A 11 21.29 -40.68 -12.69
N LEU A 12 21.25 -40.02 -13.85
CA LEU A 12 21.56 -38.59 -13.94
C LEU A 12 20.23 -37.81 -13.89
N LEU A 13 19.88 -37.44 -12.67
CA LEU A 13 18.94 -36.37 -12.37
C LEU A 13 19.61 -35.01 -12.59
N CYS A 14 18.78 -34.02 -12.91
CA CYS A 14 19.01 -32.58 -12.84
C CYS A 14 19.81 -31.94 -13.98
N LEU A 15 19.09 -31.25 -14.88
CA LEU A 15 19.11 -29.79 -14.84
C LEU A 15 17.68 -29.26 -14.94
N SER A 16 17.08 -28.99 -13.78
CA SER A 16 15.94 -28.10 -13.67
C SER A 16 16.35 -26.74 -14.24
N SER A 17 15.81 -26.38 -15.41
CA SER A 17 15.78 -24.97 -15.78
C SER A 17 14.82 -24.30 -14.81
N SER A 18 15.38 -23.72 -13.74
CA SER A 18 14.64 -22.84 -12.87
C SER A 18 14.19 -21.66 -13.73
N ALA A 19 12.94 -21.69 -14.17
CA ALA A 19 12.29 -20.51 -14.72
C ALA A 19 12.50 -19.42 -13.67
N ALA A 20 13.21 -18.36 -14.04
CA ALA A 20 13.42 -17.21 -13.19
C ALA A 20 12.07 -16.81 -12.57
N SER A 21 11.96 -16.95 -11.25
CA SER A 21 10.80 -16.51 -10.49
C SER A 21 10.48 -15.09 -10.93
N ALA A 22 9.29 -14.87 -11.48
CA ALA A 22 8.82 -13.54 -11.84
C ALA A 22 9.05 -12.63 -10.64
N ALA A 23 9.92 -11.63 -10.81
CA ALA A 23 10.41 -10.83 -9.69
C ALA A 23 9.24 -10.14 -8.98
N GLU A 24 8.92 -10.59 -7.77
CA GLU A 24 8.00 -9.90 -6.87
C GLU A 24 8.61 -8.53 -6.58
N ILE A 25 7.89 -7.44 -6.91
CA ILE A 25 8.36 -6.09 -6.56
C ILE A 25 8.45 -5.99 -5.03
N PRO A 26 9.62 -5.66 -4.45
CA PRO A 26 9.76 -5.56 -3.01
C PRO A 26 8.81 -4.52 -2.41
N TYR A 27 8.33 -4.78 -1.19
CA TYR A 27 7.40 -3.90 -0.47
C TYR A 27 7.83 -2.42 -0.42
N PRO A 28 9.11 -2.06 -0.16
CA PRO A 28 9.54 -0.65 -0.21
C PRO A 28 9.39 -0.01 -1.59
N GLU A 29 9.56 -0.77 -2.67
CA GLU A 29 9.39 -0.26 -4.03
C GLU A 29 7.92 0.04 -4.34
N ILE A 30 6.97 -0.78 -3.86
CA ILE A 30 5.53 -0.49 -3.97
C ILE A 30 5.18 0.84 -3.29
N GLN A 31 5.66 1.04 -2.06
CA GLN A 31 5.46 2.30 -1.34
C GLN A 31 6.06 3.49 -2.10
N HIS A 32 7.21 3.30 -2.77
CA HIS A 32 7.81 4.33 -3.62
C HIS A 32 6.94 4.70 -4.81
N LEU A 33 6.36 3.70 -5.48
CA LEU A 33 5.43 3.93 -6.58
C LEU A 33 4.23 4.77 -6.12
N ILE A 34 3.65 4.42 -4.97
CA ILE A 34 2.50 5.14 -4.40
C ILE A 34 2.87 6.59 -4.09
N LEU A 35 3.97 6.82 -3.36
CA LEU A 35 4.39 8.17 -2.98
C LEU A 35 4.70 9.04 -4.20
N ARG A 36 5.38 8.49 -5.22
CA ARG A 36 5.66 9.20 -6.46
C ARG A 36 4.38 9.56 -7.20
N GLN A 37 3.48 8.59 -7.38
CA GLN A 37 2.23 8.83 -8.08
C GLN A 37 1.33 9.83 -7.35
N ALA A 38 1.26 9.74 -6.03
CA ALA A 38 0.48 10.67 -5.20
C ALA A 38 0.94 12.11 -5.38
N ARG A 39 2.26 12.34 -5.33
CA ARG A 39 2.85 13.67 -5.59
C ARG A 39 2.54 14.17 -7.01
N ALA A 40 2.67 13.31 -8.01
CA ALA A 40 2.41 13.67 -9.41
C ALA A 40 0.94 14.04 -9.66
N THR A 41 0.01 13.44 -8.90
CA THR A 41 -1.44 13.59 -9.11
C THR A 41 -2.06 14.64 -8.16
N GLY A 42 -1.29 15.17 -7.20
CA GLY A 42 -1.79 16.09 -6.17
C GLY A 42 -2.64 15.41 -5.09
N VAL A 43 -2.59 14.08 -4.97
CA VAL A 43 -3.19 13.35 -3.85
C VAL A 43 -2.22 13.42 -2.67
N PRO A 44 -2.69 13.69 -1.42
CA PRO A 44 -1.81 13.66 -0.26
C PRO A 44 -1.09 12.31 -0.16
N PRO A 45 0.25 12.26 -0.14
CA PRO A 45 0.97 10.97 -0.13
C PRO A 45 0.61 10.08 1.06
N SER A 46 0.33 10.68 2.22
CA SER A 46 -0.17 9.97 3.40
C SER A 46 -1.55 9.33 3.19
N LEU A 47 -2.42 9.95 2.40
CA LEU A 47 -3.73 9.38 2.06
C LEU A 47 -3.60 8.22 1.09
N ALA A 48 -2.79 8.37 0.03
CA ALA A 48 -2.58 7.30 -0.95
C ALA A 48 -1.94 6.05 -0.29
N MET A 49 -0.99 6.26 0.62
CA MET A 49 -0.41 5.19 1.44
C MET A 49 -1.45 4.53 2.35
N ALA A 50 -2.34 5.32 2.97
CA ALA A 50 -3.41 4.81 3.82
C ALA A 50 -4.42 3.95 3.05
N VAL A 51 -4.81 4.38 1.84
CA VAL A 51 -5.70 3.61 0.97
C VAL A 51 -5.03 2.28 0.61
N ALA A 52 -3.82 2.29 0.05
CA ALA A 52 -3.11 1.05 -0.31
C ALA A 52 -2.92 0.08 0.87
N ARG A 53 -2.71 0.63 2.08
CA ARG A 53 -2.62 -0.15 3.32
C ARG A 53 -3.93 -0.85 3.66
N VAL A 54 -5.05 -0.14 3.58
CA VAL A 54 -6.39 -0.67 3.90
C VAL A 54 -6.87 -1.64 2.82
N GLU A 55 -6.55 -1.37 1.56
CA GLU A 55 -7.00 -2.18 0.42
C GLU A 55 -6.33 -3.56 0.37
N SER A 56 -5.00 -3.62 0.45
CA SER A 56 -4.28 -4.88 0.25
C SER A 56 -3.11 -5.09 1.20
N GLY A 57 -2.86 -4.18 2.13
CA GLY A 57 -1.61 -4.17 2.90
C GLY A 57 -0.40 -4.04 1.98
N PHE A 58 -0.54 -3.31 0.86
CA PHE A 58 0.44 -3.16 -0.21
C PHE A 58 0.80 -4.45 -0.98
N ASN A 59 -0.02 -5.49 -0.90
CA ASN A 59 0.22 -6.74 -1.63
C ASN A 59 -0.14 -6.59 -3.12
N PRO A 60 0.83 -6.65 -4.06
CA PRO A 60 0.56 -6.51 -5.49
C PRO A 60 -0.17 -7.71 -6.09
N ALA A 61 -0.16 -8.86 -5.42
CA ALA A 61 -0.83 -10.08 -5.85
C ALA A 61 -2.25 -10.23 -5.27
N ALA A 62 -2.74 -9.26 -4.49
CA ALA A 62 -4.04 -9.36 -3.84
C ALA A 62 -5.19 -9.41 -4.85
N VAL A 63 -6.12 -10.33 -4.63
CA VAL A 63 -7.40 -10.39 -5.36
C VAL A 63 -8.51 -10.61 -4.33
N SER A 64 -9.48 -9.70 -4.25
CA SER A 64 -10.61 -9.84 -3.33
C SER A 64 -11.62 -10.88 -3.82
N PRO A 65 -12.52 -11.39 -2.96
CA PRO A 65 -13.64 -12.24 -3.37
C PRO A 65 -14.54 -11.59 -4.43
N ALA A 66 -14.68 -10.26 -4.41
CA ALA A 66 -15.42 -9.49 -5.40
C ALA A 66 -14.66 -9.27 -6.72
N GLY A 67 -13.38 -9.66 -6.79
CA GLY A 67 -12.55 -9.54 -7.99
C GLY A 67 -11.76 -8.24 -8.11
N ALA A 68 -11.63 -7.45 -7.03
CA ALA A 68 -10.74 -6.29 -7.01
C ALA A 68 -9.27 -6.72 -7.02
N ILE A 69 -8.41 -6.03 -7.78
CA ILE A 69 -7.06 -6.51 -8.08
C ILE A 69 -5.98 -5.55 -7.56
N GLY A 70 -4.92 -6.13 -7.00
CA GLY A 70 -3.62 -5.50 -6.80
C GLY A 70 -3.55 -4.55 -5.60
N VAL A 71 -2.50 -3.73 -5.61
CA VAL A 71 -2.10 -2.84 -4.50
C VAL A 71 -3.25 -1.93 -4.06
N MET A 72 -3.96 -1.35 -5.03
CA MET A 72 -5.01 -0.36 -4.83
C MET A 72 -6.43 -0.97 -4.96
N GLN A 73 -6.54 -2.30 -5.08
CA GLN A 73 -7.80 -3.05 -5.23
C GLN A 73 -8.75 -2.45 -6.27
N ILE A 74 -8.27 -2.35 -7.51
CA ILE A 74 -9.07 -1.79 -8.62
C ILE A 74 -9.96 -2.87 -9.20
N MET A 75 -11.25 -2.58 -9.32
CA MET A 75 -12.20 -3.42 -10.03
C MET A 75 -11.90 -3.43 -11.54
N PRO A 76 -11.96 -4.59 -12.22
CA PRO A 76 -11.79 -4.68 -13.67
C PRO A 76 -12.69 -3.72 -14.45
N GLN A 77 -13.95 -3.58 -14.03
CA GLN A 77 -14.90 -2.64 -14.63
C GLN A 77 -14.43 -1.18 -14.51
N THR A 78 -13.90 -0.79 -13.35
CA THR A 78 -13.33 0.57 -13.15
C THR A 78 -12.09 0.77 -14.01
N GLY A 79 -11.17 -0.19 -14.04
CA GLY A 79 -9.97 -0.14 -14.88
C GLY A 79 -10.31 0.04 -16.36
N LYS A 80 -11.27 -0.73 -16.86
CA LYS A 80 -11.71 -0.65 -18.25
C LYS A 80 -12.50 0.62 -18.55
N GLY A 81 -13.46 0.98 -17.69
CA GLY A 81 -14.41 2.07 -17.92
C GLY A 81 -13.81 3.46 -17.75
N GLU A 82 -12.97 3.67 -16.73
CA GLU A 82 -12.41 4.99 -16.41
C GLU A 82 -11.02 5.20 -17.04
N PHE A 83 -10.28 4.11 -17.33
CA PHE A 83 -8.87 4.19 -17.78
C PHE A 83 -8.55 3.42 -19.06
N GLY A 84 -9.49 2.66 -19.61
CA GLY A 84 -9.22 1.79 -20.77
C GLY A 84 -8.19 0.69 -20.50
N VAL A 85 -7.94 0.36 -19.23
CA VAL A 85 -6.96 -0.64 -18.80
C VAL A 85 -7.66 -1.99 -18.67
N GLU A 86 -7.15 -2.99 -19.37
CA GLU A 86 -7.65 -4.37 -19.28
C GLU A 86 -7.32 -5.02 -17.94
N GLU A 87 -8.13 -5.99 -17.53
CA GLU A 87 -7.95 -6.74 -16.29
C GLU A 87 -6.53 -7.33 -16.14
N SER A 88 -5.97 -7.87 -17.23
CA SER A 88 -4.62 -8.47 -17.21
C SER A 88 -3.54 -7.47 -16.82
N ALA A 89 -3.69 -6.20 -17.23
CA ALA A 89 -2.75 -5.13 -16.91
C ALA A 89 -2.91 -4.63 -15.47
N LEU A 90 -4.03 -4.89 -14.79
CA LEU A 90 -4.22 -4.54 -13.38
C LEU A 90 -3.31 -5.33 -12.43
N ARG A 91 -2.74 -6.45 -12.90
CA ARG A 91 -1.76 -7.25 -12.14
C ARG A 91 -0.37 -6.64 -12.13
N ASP A 92 -0.08 -5.71 -13.04
CA ASP A 92 1.15 -4.93 -12.96
C ASP A 92 1.00 -3.87 -11.86
N PRO A 93 1.79 -3.93 -10.77
CA PRO A 93 1.68 -2.98 -9.67
C PRO A 93 1.92 -1.53 -10.09
N ARG A 94 2.73 -1.27 -11.13
CA ARG A 94 2.96 0.10 -11.62
C ARG A 94 1.68 0.65 -12.23
N THR A 95 1.02 -0.12 -13.09
CA THR A 95 -0.28 0.20 -13.67
C THR A 95 -1.35 0.35 -12.60
N ASN A 96 -1.45 -0.61 -11.68
CA ASN A 96 -2.44 -0.62 -10.61
C ASN A 96 -2.35 0.61 -9.69
N VAL A 97 -1.14 0.94 -9.23
CA VAL A 97 -0.89 2.13 -8.40
C VAL A 97 -1.20 3.41 -9.18
N ARG A 98 -0.77 3.50 -10.45
CA ARG A 98 -1.02 4.67 -11.30
C ARG A 98 -2.51 4.98 -11.37
N ILE A 99 -3.32 4.01 -11.83
CA ILE A 99 -4.75 4.25 -12.01
C ILE A 99 -5.49 4.38 -10.68
N GLY A 100 -5.08 3.68 -9.62
CA GLY A 100 -5.76 3.78 -8.32
C GLY A 100 -5.60 5.16 -7.69
N VAL A 101 -4.40 5.74 -7.76
CA VAL A 101 -4.18 7.10 -7.28
C VAL A 101 -4.83 8.14 -8.19
N GLU A 102 -4.81 7.93 -9.51
CA GLU A 102 -5.57 8.79 -10.45
C GLU A 102 -7.07 8.74 -10.16
N PHE A 103 -7.62 7.56 -9.86
CA PHE A 103 -9.03 7.39 -9.54
C PHE A 103 -9.41 8.11 -8.25
N LEU A 104 -8.59 8.03 -7.20
CA LEU A 104 -8.77 8.83 -5.98
C LEU A 104 -8.86 10.34 -6.28
N ARG A 105 -7.98 10.85 -7.16
CA ARG A 105 -8.01 12.26 -7.56
C ARG A 105 -9.26 12.60 -8.36
N GLN A 106 -9.66 11.75 -9.30
CA GLN A 106 -10.87 11.95 -10.09
C GLN A 106 -12.11 12.02 -9.19
N LEU A 107 -12.25 11.08 -8.25
CA LEU A 107 -13.35 11.08 -7.29
C LEU A 107 -13.33 12.32 -6.40
N TYR A 108 -12.15 12.71 -5.91
CA TYR A 108 -12.01 13.93 -5.12
C TYR A 108 -12.48 15.19 -5.86
N LEU A 109 -12.14 15.32 -7.13
CA LEU A 109 -12.61 16.43 -7.96
C LEU A 109 -14.11 16.31 -8.28
N ARG A 110 -14.60 15.10 -8.54
CA ARG A 110 -16.01 14.80 -8.83
C ARG A 110 -16.92 15.15 -7.66
N TYR A 111 -16.44 14.99 -6.42
CA TYR A 111 -17.20 15.27 -5.19
C TYR A 111 -16.74 16.54 -4.48
N ASP A 112 -16.52 17.60 -5.25
CA ASP A 112 -16.25 18.96 -4.76
C ASP A 112 -15.18 19.02 -3.66
N ASN A 113 -14.06 18.33 -3.90
CA ASN A 113 -12.89 18.34 -3.03
C ASN A 113 -13.16 17.79 -1.61
N ARG A 114 -14.13 16.87 -1.48
CA ARG A 114 -14.46 16.14 -0.24
C ARG A 114 -13.89 14.73 -0.22
N TRP A 115 -12.90 14.49 0.64
CA TRP A 115 -12.25 13.19 0.75
C TRP A 115 -13.16 12.11 1.34
N ASP A 116 -14.08 12.45 2.23
CA ASP A 116 -15.06 11.53 2.78
C ASP A 116 -15.97 10.95 1.68
N LEU A 117 -16.44 11.78 0.74
CA LEU A 117 -17.22 11.32 -0.41
C LEU A 117 -16.37 10.56 -1.41
N ALA A 118 -15.16 11.05 -1.71
CA ALA A 118 -14.26 10.36 -2.62
C ALA A 118 -13.91 8.95 -2.13
N LEU A 119 -13.62 8.78 -0.84
CA LEU A 119 -13.32 7.49 -0.24
C LEU A 119 -14.56 6.59 -0.15
N SER A 120 -15.72 7.17 0.15
CA SER A 120 -16.99 6.44 0.09
C SER A 120 -17.21 5.83 -1.28
N HIS A 121 -16.99 6.63 -2.34
CA HIS A 121 -17.13 6.15 -3.70
C HIS A 121 -16.07 5.15 -4.14
N TYR A 122 -14.83 5.36 -3.70
CA TYR A 122 -13.72 4.48 -4.02
C TYR A 122 -14.00 3.06 -3.51
N ASN A 123 -14.54 2.94 -2.29
CA ASN A 123 -14.87 1.66 -1.68
C ASN A 123 -16.24 1.12 -2.11
N GLY A 124 -17.26 1.98 -2.19
CA GLY A 124 -18.66 1.58 -2.27
C GLY A 124 -19.35 1.78 -3.62
N GLY A 125 -18.67 2.33 -4.63
CA GLY A 125 -19.29 2.64 -5.93
C GLY A 125 -20.05 3.97 -5.93
N SER A 126 -21.08 4.12 -6.75
CA SER A 126 -21.78 5.42 -6.93
C SER A 126 -22.68 5.80 -5.74
N LEU A 127 -22.48 6.97 -5.11
CA LEU A 127 -23.48 7.72 -4.35
C LEU A 127 -24.68 8.07 -5.21
N THR A 128 -25.84 8.00 -4.59
CA THR A 128 -27.09 8.51 -5.14
C THR A 128 -27.16 10.01 -4.89
N PRO A 129 -27.39 10.86 -5.92
CA PRO A 129 -27.59 12.28 -5.73
C PRO A 129 -28.76 12.57 -4.77
N GLY A 130 -28.54 13.50 -3.84
CA GLY A 130 -29.54 14.00 -2.88
C GLY A 130 -29.09 15.34 -2.31
N ASP A 131 -29.90 16.01 -1.49
CA ASP A 131 -29.64 17.41 -1.09
C ASP A 131 -28.39 17.61 -0.22
N GLU A 132 -27.83 16.53 0.37
CA GLU A 132 -26.69 16.65 1.30
C GLU A 132 -25.39 15.94 0.86
N TRP A 133 -25.38 15.15 -0.23
CA TRP A 133 -24.25 14.30 -0.67
C TRP A 133 -23.47 13.74 0.53
N GLN A 134 -24.01 12.69 1.15
CA GLN A 134 -23.39 12.04 2.30
C GLN A 134 -22.67 10.75 1.89
N PRO A 135 -21.60 10.34 2.59
CA PRO A 135 -21.01 9.02 2.41
C PRO A 135 -22.06 7.92 2.61
N HIS A 136 -21.94 6.81 1.87
CA HIS A 136 -22.72 5.61 2.14
C HIS A 136 -22.44 5.08 3.55
N ASP A 137 -23.49 4.76 4.32
CA ASP A 137 -23.36 4.28 5.70
C ASP A 137 -22.42 3.08 5.83
N TYR A 138 -22.49 2.13 4.89
CA TYR A 138 -21.64 0.93 4.89
C TYR A 138 -20.15 1.23 4.60
N THR A 139 -19.82 2.44 4.13
CA THR A 139 -18.43 2.87 3.86
C THR A 139 -17.80 3.65 5.00
N LEU A 140 -18.58 4.05 6.02
CA LEU A 140 -18.08 4.86 7.15
C LEU A 140 -16.91 4.18 7.89
N GLY A 141 -16.98 2.86 8.06
CA GLY A 141 -15.89 2.07 8.65
C GLY A 141 -14.62 2.10 7.81
N TYR A 142 -14.74 1.99 6.49
CA TYR A 142 -13.61 2.12 5.56
C TYR A 142 -12.97 3.51 5.66
N ILE A 143 -13.78 4.58 5.60
CA ILE A 143 -13.32 5.96 5.68
C ILE A 143 -12.56 6.21 6.99
N ALA A 144 -13.12 5.75 8.12
CA ALA A 144 -12.49 5.90 9.43
C ALA A 144 -11.10 5.23 9.47
N ARG A 145 -10.97 4.01 8.95
CA ARG A 145 -9.68 3.29 8.88
C ARG A 145 -8.67 4.01 8.01
N VAL A 146 -9.05 4.45 6.82
CA VAL A 146 -8.16 5.22 5.92
C VAL A 146 -7.71 6.52 6.59
N MET A 147 -8.62 7.24 7.24
CA MET A 147 -8.28 8.50 7.90
C MET A 147 -7.38 8.31 9.13
N ALA A 148 -7.53 7.19 9.86
CA ALA A 148 -6.62 6.82 10.94
C ALA A 148 -5.21 6.54 10.42
N TRP A 149 -5.07 5.70 9.39
CA TRP A 149 -3.79 5.42 8.74
C TRP A 149 -3.16 6.66 8.11
N LYS A 150 -3.97 7.55 7.52
CA LYS A 150 -3.49 8.81 6.95
C LYS A 150 -2.82 9.67 8.01
N LYS A 151 -3.36 9.72 9.24
CA LYS A 151 -2.72 10.45 10.35
C LYS A 151 -1.36 9.86 10.69
N ILE A 152 -1.26 8.53 10.76
CA ILE A 152 0.00 7.80 11.02
C ILE A 152 1.04 8.12 9.94
N TYR A 153 0.70 7.95 8.66
CA TYR A 153 1.63 8.23 7.56
C TYR A 153 1.98 9.72 7.44
N GLY A 154 1.05 10.62 7.79
CA GLY A 154 1.31 12.05 7.85
C GLY A 154 2.36 12.40 8.91
N PHE A 155 2.24 11.82 10.09
CA PHE A 155 3.21 12.00 11.17
C PHE A 155 4.59 11.45 10.81
N GLN A 156 4.65 10.26 10.21
CA GLN A 156 5.91 9.67 9.74
C GLN A 156 6.64 10.56 8.71
N GLN A 157 5.89 11.17 7.78
CA GLN A 157 6.46 12.10 6.79
C GLN A 157 7.04 13.37 7.43
N GLN A 158 6.38 13.93 8.45
CA GLN A 158 6.85 15.12 9.16
C GLN A 158 8.11 14.84 9.98
N LEU A 159 8.15 13.71 10.69
CA LEU A 159 9.33 13.29 11.44
C LEU A 159 10.55 13.15 10.53
N TRP A 160 10.37 12.52 9.36
CA TRP A 160 11.48 12.31 8.44
C TRP A 160 11.98 13.62 7.82
N ALA A 161 11.06 14.54 7.50
CA ALA A 161 11.43 15.87 7.02
C ALA A 161 12.28 16.61 8.08
N GLY A 162 11.84 16.60 9.34
CA GLY A 162 12.57 17.25 10.45
C GLY A 162 13.94 16.62 10.72
N LEU A 163 14.06 15.29 10.68
CA LEU A 163 15.35 14.60 10.84
C LEU A 163 16.30 14.88 9.67
N SER A 164 15.78 14.95 8.45
CA SER A 164 16.60 15.27 7.27
C SER A 164 17.14 16.69 7.29
N GLU A 165 16.38 17.65 7.82
CA GLU A 165 16.80 19.04 7.95
C GLU A 165 17.90 19.21 8.99
N GLN A 166 17.82 18.50 10.12
CA GLN A 166 18.87 18.53 11.14
C GLN A 166 20.18 17.83 10.71
N GLN A 167 20.11 16.79 9.89
CA GLN A 167 21.33 16.15 9.35
C GLN A 167 22.03 17.00 8.28
N VAL A 168 21.30 17.86 7.56
CA VAL A 168 21.88 18.77 6.56
C VAL A 168 22.61 19.94 7.22
N THR A 169 22.29 20.29 8.48
CA THR A 169 22.97 21.37 9.20
C THR A 169 24.30 20.97 9.84
N ASP A 170 24.58 19.67 10.03
CA ASP A 170 25.75 19.25 10.83
C ASP A 170 27.02 18.94 10.01
N ASP A 171 26.96 18.39 8.77
CA ASP A 171 28.19 17.86 8.14
C ASP A 171 28.37 18.02 6.61
N GLY A 172 27.56 18.81 5.89
CA GLY A 172 27.85 19.18 4.49
C GLY A 172 27.96 18.02 3.47
N ALA A 173 27.66 16.77 3.87
CA ALA A 173 27.64 15.61 3.00
C ALA A 173 26.28 15.49 2.29
N LYS A 174 26.30 15.39 0.95
CA LYS A 174 25.11 15.15 0.13
C LYS A 174 24.44 13.83 0.53
N ILE A 175 23.31 13.91 1.22
CA ILE A 175 22.40 12.78 1.41
C ILE A 175 21.54 12.67 0.15
N THR A 176 21.69 11.57 -0.58
CA THR A 176 20.77 11.25 -1.67
C THR A 176 19.48 10.75 -1.02
N VAL A 177 18.47 11.62 -0.91
CA VAL A 177 17.17 11.36 -0.27
C VAL A 177 16.33 10.40 -1.12
N ILE A 178 16.76 9.15 -1.25
CA ILE A 178 15.95 8.04 -1.76
C ILE A 178 16.25 6.83 -0.87
N ASP A 179 15.71 6.85 0.34
CA ASP A 179 15.46 5.63 1.09
C ASP A 179 14.11 5.79 1.77
N ILE A 180 13.13 5.01 1.31
CA ILE A 180 11.89 4.82 2.03
C ILE A 180 12.23 3.87 3.17
N PRO A 181 12.17 4.30 4.44
CA PRO A 181 12.18 3.32 5.50
C PRO A 181 10.86 2.54 5.38
N ALA A 182 10.98 1.22 5.26
CA ALA A 182 9.94 0.31 5.76
C ALA A 182 9.40 0.83 7.11
N PRO A 183 8.17 0.48 7.55
CA PRO A 183 7.71 0.84 8.89
C PRO A 183 8.85 0.52 9.85
N VAL A 184 9.37 1.55 10.52
CA VAL A 184 10.66 1.48 11.22
C VAL A 184 10.61 0.23 12.08
N ARG A 185 11.35 -0.82 11.69
CA ARG A 185 11.61 -1.93 12.60
C ARG A 185 12.35 -1.25 13.74
N ALA A 186 11.68 -1.07 14.86
CA ALA A 186 12.19 -0.33 16.03
C ALA A 186 13.45 -0.92 16.69
N SER A 187 14.21 -1.74 15.96
CA SER A 187 15.52 -2.25 16.35
C SER A 187 16.66 -1.25 16.15
N ALA A 188 16.45 -0.09 15.51
CA ALA A 188 17.55 0.81 15.11
C ALA A 188 17.79 2.06 15.98
N ILE A 189 17.01 2.32 17.04
CA ILE A 189 17.24 3.47 17.92
C ILE A 189 17.86 2.99 19.24
N THR A 190 19.18 2.79 19.22
CA THR A 190 19.99 2.67 20.45
C THR A 190 20.87 3.91 20.57
N GLY A 191 20.35 4.92 21.26
CA GLY A 191 21.08 6.10 21.69
C GLY A 191 20.63 6.51 23.10
N SER A 192 21.57 6.46 24.04
CA SER A 192 21.57 7.11 25.36
C SER A 192 21.50 8.63 25.17
N SER A 193 20.93 9.50 26.01
CA SER A 193 20.50 9.48 27.42
C SER A 193 19.58 10.69 27.65
N ASP A 194 18.72 10.55 28.67
CA ASP A 194 18.11 11.58 29.53
C ASP A 194 17.10 12.60 28.93
N ASP A 195 15.86 12.41 29.39
CA ASP A 195 14.67 13.27 29.41
C ASP A 195 13.91 13.63 28.12
N ALA A 196 12.58 13.43 28.23
CA ALA A 196 11.47 13.64 27.29
C ALA A 196 11.38 12.69 26.07
N PHE A 197 10.51 11.68 26.21
CA PHE A 197 9.93 10.87 25.12
C PHE A 197 10.93 10.05 24.30
N SER A 198 11.51 9.01 24.91
CA SER A 198 12.43 8.10 24.22
C SER A 198 11.80 7.49 22.95
N GLY A 199 12.57 7.40 21.85
CA GLY A 199 12.13 6.78 20.60
C GLY A 199 11.61 5.33 20.73
N ARG A 200 11.95 4.64 21.83
CA ARG A 200 11.39 3.32 22.19
C ARG A 200 9.93 3.39 22.64
N ASP A 201 9.54 4.39 23.42
CA ASP A 201 8.15 4.60 23.84
C ASP A 201 7.28 4.93 22.61
N PHE A 202 7.81 5.77 21.72
CA PHE A 202 7.15 6.11 20.46
C PHE A 202 6.95 4.90 19.54
N ALA A 203 8.01 4.15 19.24
CA ALA A 203 7.90 3.02 18.33
C ALA A 203 7.02 1.89 18.89
N THR A 204 6.98 1.75 20.21
CA THR A 204 6.05 0.82 20.89
C THR A 204 4.61 1.29 20.74
N ARG A 205 4.33 2.57 20.98
CA ARG A 205 3.00 3.17 20.81
C ARG A 205 2.51 3.14 19.36
N LEU A 206 3.41 3.38 18.41
CA LEU A 206 3.11 3.27 16.99
C LEU A 206 2.75 1.84 16.61
N ARG A 207 3.55 0.84 17.03
CA ARG A 207 3.22 -0.58 16.79
C ARG A 207 1.90 -1.00 17.43
N ILE A 208 1.61 -0.51 18.63
CA ILE A 208 0.33 -0.76 19.29
C ILE A 208 -0.80 -0.16 18.44
N ALA A 209 -0.68 1.10 18.03
CA ALA A 209 -1.68 1.76 17.18
C ALA A 209 -1.86 1.06 15.82
N GLU A 210 -0.77 0.67 15.15
CA GLU A 210 -0.77 -0.06 13.89
C GLU A 210 -1.46 -1.42 14.06
N ARG A 211 -1.11 -2.19 15.11
CA ARG A 211 -1.74 -3.47 15.41
C ARG A 211 -3.22 -3.32 15.76
N THR A 212 -3.58 -2.34 16.57
CA THR A 212 -4.98 -2.05 16.91
C THR A 212 -5.78 -1.67 15.67
N LEU A 213 -5.20 -0.98 14.69
CA LEU A 213 -5.86 -0.64 13.42
C LEU A 213 -5.93 -1.81 12.43
N ASP A 214 -4.98 -2.73 12.47
CA ASP A 214 -5.05 -4.00 11.72
C ASP A 214 -6.11 -4.94 12.28
N ASP A 215 -6.28 -4.95 13.61
CA ASP A 215 -7.27 -5.76 14.32
C ASP A 215 -8.70 -5.14 14.27
N PHE A 216 -8.88 -3.96 13.64
CA PHE A 216 -10.22 -3.40 13.41
C PHE A 216 -10.97 -4.29 12.40
N PRO A 217 -12.15 -4.84 12.77
CA PRO A 217 -12.85 -5.80 11.93
C PRO A 217 -13.11 -5.20 10.55
N VAL A 218 -12.73 -5.95 9.52
CA VAL A 218 -13.21 -5.71 8.15
C VAL A 218 -14.70 -5.96 8.22
N THR A 219 -15.52 -4.91 8.17
CA THR A 219 -16.93 -5.10 7.86
C THR A 219 -16.95 -5.62 6.44
N GLU A 220 -17.10 -6.94 6.29
CA GLU A 220 -17.35 -7.57 5.00
C GLU A 220 -18.49 -6.81 4.34
N THR A 221 -18.24 -6.36 3.12
CA THR A 221 -19.25 -5.71 2.27
C THR A 221 -20.44 -6.66 2.20
N GLY A 222 -21.60 -6.16 2.64
CA GLY A 222 -22.85 -6.91 2.62
C GLY A 222 -23.14 -7.45 1.22
N GLU A 223 -23.43 -8.73 1.18
CA GLU A 223 -24.33 -9.28 0.17
C GLU A 223 -25.63 -8.47 0.17
N GLY A 224 -26.09 -8.04 -1.00
CA GLY A 224 -27.45 -7.53 -1.16
C GLY A 224 -27.63 -6.58 -2.33
N GLY A 225 -28.09 -7.11 -3.47
CA GLY A 225 -28.63 -6.34 -4.59
C GLY A 225 -28.33 -6.94 -5.95
#